data_AF-A0A9P4T3I1-F1
#
_entry.id   AF-A0A9P4T3I1-F1
#
_cell.length_a   1.000
_cell.length_b   1.000
_cell.length_c   1.000
_cell.angle_alpha   90.00
_cell.angle_beta   90.00
_cell.angle_gamma   90.00
#
_symmetry.space_group_name_H-M   'P 1'
#
loop_
_entity.id
_entity.type
_entity.pdbx_description
1 polymer ?
#
loop_
_entity_poly.entity_id
_entity_poly.type
_entity_poly.pdbx_seq_one_letter_code
_entity_poly.pdbx_strand_id
1 'polypeptide(L)'
;MANSNQHLPPLSTPTSFISAITPTQFQMQQDLLTALDAQVQALNTQMEALNVRLHNLSIRVDTMGTQHQSASVALASTAVQVAQLQTATAALAAQITQLEQAAGAATGAQPAPPPQQDLLSRIQALEQRDARLTARRKEALKELFNLRTLNAEAANAFQQRAAKLEEDDFEGMIIAWATSVSTTHNQTQFSVANMRNQLQEVVRGNPTARGPPEGFAYPPHYQLAGHCHAHKWPYPCKFCGD
;
A
#
# COMPACT_ATOMS: atom_id res chain seq x y z
N MET A 1 15.04 112.35 -52.03
CA MET A 1 15.54 111.09 -52.62
C MET A 1 16.32 110.42 -51.49
N ALA A 2 15.88 109.32 -50.85
CA ALA A 2 15.57 107.98 -51.41
C ALA A 2 16.73 107.47 -52.29
N ASN A 3 17.27 106.25 -52.21
CA ASN A 3 16.98 105.06 -51.39
C ASN A 3 18.23 104.12 -51.47
N SER A 4 18.53 103.15 -50.58
CA SER A 4 17.87 102.61 -49.38
C SER A 4 18.95 102.09 -48.40
N ASN A 5 18.67 102.01 -47.08
CA ASN A 5 19.47 101.21 -46.13
C ASN A 5 18.71 99.91 -45.83
N GLN A 6 19.16 98.77 -46.39
CA GLN A 6 18.53 97.48 -46.13
C GLN A 6 18.94 96.95 -44.75
N HIS A 7 18.12 97.28 -43.74
CA HIS A 7 18.26 96.71 -42.40
C HIS A 7 17.71 95.28 -42.44
N LEU A 8 18.60 94.30 -42.57
CA LEU A 8 18.26 92.88 -42.41
C LEU A 8 17.67 92.66 -41.01
N PRO A 9 16.48 92.04 -40.88
CA PRO A 9 15.96 91.70 -39.56
C PRO A 9 16.87 90.67 -38.90
N PRO A 10 17.08 90.74 -37.57
CA PRO A 10 17.77 89.67 -36.87
C PRO A 10 17.00 88.35 -37.06
N LEU A 11 17.72 87.26 -37.30
CA LEU A 11 17.13 85.93 -37.27
C LEU A 11 16.60 85.67 -35.86
N SER A 12 15.29 85.77 -35.69
CA SER A 12 14.58 85.20 -34.55
C SER A 12 14.83 83.69 -34.57
N THR A 13 15.75 83.23 -33.71
CA THR A 13 16.04 81.81 -33.58
C THR A 13 14.78 81.05 -33.14
N PRO A 14 14.50 79.84 -33.67
CA PRO A 14 13.34 79.06 -33.27
C PRO A 14 13.60 78.39 -31.91
N THR A 15 13.76 79.19 -30.87
CA THR A 15 14.10 78.76 -29.50
C THR A 15 12.91 78.87 -28.53
N SER A 16 11.69 79.08 -29.06
CA SER A 16 10.46 79.30 -28.28
C SER A 16 9.47 78.12 -28.30
N PHE A 17 9.81 76.99 -28.93
CA PHE A 17 8.95 75.80 -28.99
C PHE A 17 9.42 74.62 -28.13
N ILE A 18 10.62 74.67 -27.55
CA ILE A 18 10.99 73.78 -26.44
C ILE A 18 10.41 74.38 -25.16
N SER A 19 9.09 74.21 -25.00
CA SER A 19 8.44 74.40 -23.71
C SER A 19 9.16 73.52 -22.70
N ALA A 20 9.82 74.15 -21.73
CA ALA A 20 10.69 73.43 -20.81
C ALA A 20 9.88 72.39 -20.02
N ILE A 21 10.19 71.11 -20.25
CA ILE A 21 9.98 70.08 -19.23
C ILE A 21 10.83 70.53 -18.06
N THR A 22 10.20 71.10 -17.04
CA THR A 22 10.91 71.49 -15.82
C THR A 22 11.51 70.22 -15.20
N PRO A 23 12.69 70.29 -14.56
CA PRO A 23 13.33 69.10 -13.96
C PRO A 23 12.39 68.32 -13.01
N THR A 24 11.45 69.03 -12.39
CA THR A 24 10.37 68.47 -11.57
C THR A 24 9.35 67.62 -12.33
N GLN A 25 9.00 67.97 -13.58
CA GLN A 25 8.13 67.13 -14.41
C GLN A 25 8.84 65.83 -14.84
N PHE A 26 10.11 65.91 -15.21
CA PHE A 26 10.91 64.72 -15.54
C PHE A 26 11.06 63.81 -14.32
N GLN A 27 11.36 64.37 -13.13
CA GLN A 27 11.43 63.61 -11.89
C GLN A 27 10.09 62.93 -11.56
N MET A 28 8.96 63.65 -11.66
CA MET A 28 7.63 63.09 -11.43
C MET A 28 7.29 61.94 -12.39
N GLN A 29 7.71 62.03 -13.66
CA GLN A 29 7.57 60.93 -14.62
C GLN A 29 8.44 59.72 -14.25
N GLN A 30 9.69 59.97 -13.81
CA GLN A 30 10.60 58.93 -13.37
C GLN A 30 10.08 58.21 -12.11
N ASP A 31 9.58 58.96 -11.13
CA ASP A 31 8.98 58.42 -9.90
C ASP A 31 7.75 57.56 -10.22
N LEU A 32 6.90 58.00 -11.16
CA LEU A 32 5.72 57.26 -11.62
C LEU A 32 6.10 55.96 -12.35
N LEU A 33 7.14 55.98 -13.19
CA LEU A 33 7.68 54.78 -13.83
C LEU A 33 8.24 53.79 -12.80
N THR A 34 8.98 54.27 -11.79
CA THR A 34 9.52 53.44 -10.71
C THR A 34 8.41 52.85 -9.83
N ALA A 35 7.35 53.62 -9.55
CA ALA A 35 6.18 53.12 -8.84
C ALA A 35 5.40 52.06 -9.63
N LEU A 36 5.29 52.24 -10.97
CA LEU A 36 4.66 51.25 -11.85
C LEU A 36 5.48 49.96 -11.93
N ASP A 37 6.80 50.04 -12.06
CA ASP A 37 7.68 48.87 -12.06
C ASP A 37 7.58 48.09 -10.74
N ALA A 38 7.59 48.77 -9.60
CA ALA A 38 7.36 48.16 -8.29
C ALA A 38 5.98 47.47 -8.18
N GLN A 39 4.93 48.04 -8.76
CA GLN A 39 3.61 47.39 -8.84
C GLN A 39 3.62 46.15 -9.74
N VAL A 40 4.31 46.19 -10.88
CA VAL A 40 4.45 45.03 -11.79
C VAL A 40 5.23 43.90 -11.11
N GLN A 41 6.32 44.20 -10.40
CA GLN A 41 7.07 43.22 -9.61
C GLN A 41 6.22 42.61 -8.48
N ALA A 42 5.43 43.44 -7.78
CA ALA A 42 4.49 42.97 -6.75
C ALA A 42 3.39 42.07 -7.32
N LEU A 43 2.86 42.37 -8.52
CA LEU A 43 1.91 41.51 -9.21
C LEU A 43 2.55 40.20 -9.68
N ASN A 44 3.77 40.23 -10.19
CA ASN A 44 4.47 39.02 -10.65
C ASN A 44 4.73 38.05 -9.49
N THR A 45 5.25 38.55 -8.36
CA THR A 45 5.45 37.73 -7.14
C THR A 45 4.14 37.18 -6.57
N GLN A 46 3.03 37.91 -6.67
CA GLN A 46 1.70 37.39 -6.33
C GLN A 46 1.23 36.28 -7.29
N MET A 47 1.47 36.42 -8.59
CA MET A 47 1.15 35.38 -9.58
C MET A 47 1.98 34.10 -9.36
N GLU A 48 3.28 34.23 -9.08
CA GLU A 48 4.15 33.11 -8.74
C GLU A 48 3.67 32.38 -7.47
N ALA A 49 3.34 33.12 -6.41
CA ALA A 49 2.78 32.56 -5.18
C ALA A 49 1.44 31.85 -5.40
N LEU A 50 0.58 32.37 -6.28
CA LEU A 50 -0.67 31.71 -6.68
C LEU A 50 -0.42 30.44 -7.49
N ASN A 51 0.55 30.45 -8.41
CA ASN A 51 0.92 29.29 -9.21
C ASN A 51 1.46 28.15 -8.34
N VAL A 52 2.32 28.46 -7.36
CA VAL A 52 2.79 27.48 -6.37
C VAL A 52 1.63 26.91 -5.53
N ARG A 53 0.65 27.74 -5.14
CA ARG A 53 -0.55 27.27 -4.43
C ARG A 53 -1.43 26.35 -5.28
N LEU A 54 -1.62 26.67 -6.56
CA LEU A 54 -2.37 25.84 -7.51
C LEU A 54 -1.67 24.50 -7.75
N HIS A 55 -0.34 24.50 -7.91
CA HIS A 55 0.45 23.28 -8.08
C HIS A 55 0.34 22.36 -6.85
N ASN A 56 0.48 22.90 -5.64
CA ASN A 56 0.27 22.16 -4.40
C ASN A 56 -1.16 21.63 -4.25
N LEU A 57 -2.17 22.38 -4.73
CA LEU A 57 -3.56 21.92 -4.73
C LEU A 57 -3.76 20.74 -5.69
N SER A 58 -3.14 20.77 -6.89
CA SER A 58 -3.15 19.65 -7.84
C SER A 58 -2.57 18.38 -7.20
N ILE A 59 -1.36 18.46 -6.64
CA ILE A 59 -0.70 17.32 -5.97
C ILE A 59 -1.59 16.73 -4.87
N ARG A 60 -2.28 17.58 -4.10
CA ARG A 60 -3.23 17.12 -3.07
C ARG A 60 -4.46 16.43 -3.66
N VAL A 61 -5.00 16.92 -4.78
CA VAL A 61 -6.12 16.27 -5.49
C VAL A 61 -5.69 14.91 -6.05
N ASP A 62 -4.52 14.82 -6.67
CA ASP A 62 -3.98 13.56 -7.19
C ASP A 62 -3.71 12.54 -6.06
N THR A 63 -3.20 13.02 -4.93
CA THR A 63 -3.01 12.22 -3.71
C THR A 63 -4.34 11.71 -3.15
N MET A 64 -5.38 12.54 -3.10
CA MET A 64 -6.72 12.09 -2.69
C MET A 64 -7.34 11.09 -3.68
N GLY A 65 -7.10 11.27 -4.99
CA GLY A 65 -7.55 10.35 -6.03
C GLY A 65 -6.92 8.95 -5.89
N THR A 66 -5.60 8.88 -5.67
CA THR A 66 -4.90 7.61 -5.44
C THR A 66 -5.31 6.95 -4.13
N GLN A 67 -5.51 7.72 -3.05
CA GLN A 67 -6.06 7.22 -1.78
C GLN A 67 -7.47 6.63 -1.97
N HIS A 68 -8.37 7.34 -2.66
CA HIS A 68 -9.72 6.85 -2.95
C HIS A 68 -9.70 5.55 -3.76
N GLN A 69 -8.84 5.46 -4.78
CA GLN A 69 -8.67 4.24 -5.57
C GLN A 69 -8.18 3.07 -4.72
N SER A 70 -7.22 3.30 -3.80
CA SER A 70 -6.72 2.26 -2.89
C SER A 70 -7.80 1.77 -1.91
N ALA A 71 -8.63 2.67 -1.39
CA ALA A 71 -9.74 2.35 -0.49
C ALA A 71 -10.84 1.55 -1.21
N SER A 72 -11.15 1.91 -2.46
CA SER A 72 -12.08 1.17 -3.32
C SER A 72 -11.64 -0.28 -3.55
N VAL A 73 -10.35 -0.49 -3.87
CA VAL A 73 -9.77 -1.84 -4.03
C VAL A 73 -9.80 -2.64 -2.72
N ALA A 74 -9.47 -2.00 -1.59
CA ALA A 74 -9.54 -2.64 -0.27
C ALA A 74 -10.97 -3.07 0.08
N LEU A 75 -11.97 -2.22 -0.17
CA LEU A 75 -13.39 -2.51 0.03
C LEU A 75 -13.86 -3.68 -0.85
N ALA A 76 -13.49 -3.69 -2.13
CA ALA A 76 -13.79 -4.79 -3.04
C ALA A 76 -13.18 -6.13 -2.56
N SER A 77 -11.92 -6.11 -2.09
CA SER A 77 -11.28 -7.30 -1.54
C SER A 77 -11.97 -7.81 -0.27
N THR A 78 -12.48 -6.90 0.58
CA THR A 78 -13.22 -7.23 1.79
C THR A 78 -14.58 -7.86 1.46
N ALA A 79 -15.28 -7.36 0.44
CA ALA A 79 -16.54 -7.94 -0.03
C ALA A 79 -16.36 -9.39 -0.52
N VAL A 80 -15.25 -9.68 -1.23
CA VAL A 80 -14.90 -11.06 -1.64
C VAL A 80 -14.63 -11.96 -0.43
N GLN A 81 -13.90 -11.48 0.58
CA GLN A 81 -13.65 -12.25 1.80
C GLN A 81 -14.96 -12.56 2.57
N VAL A 82 -15.88 -11.60 2.65
CA VAL A 82 -17.21 -11.80 3.27
C VAL A 82 -18.01 -12.86 2.52
N ALA A 83 -18.04 -12.83 1.18
CA ALA A 83 -18.73 -13.84 0.38
C ALA A 83 -18.12 -15.26 0.55
N GLN A 84 -16.79 -15.35 0.66
CA GLN A 84 -16.08 -16.60 0.95
C GLN A 84 -16.42 -17.14 2.33
N LEU A 85 -16.45 -16.28 3.36
CA LEU A 85 -16.85 -16.65 4.71
C LEU A 85 -18.31 -17.11 4.77
N GLN A 86 -19.24 -16.41 4.12
CA GLN A 86 -20.64 -16.83 4.01
C GLN A 86 -20.76 -18.22 3.38
N THR A 87 -20.05 -18.46 2.27
CA THR A 87 -20.01 -19.78 1.61
C THR A 87 -19.46 -20.88 2.53
N ALA A 88 -18.38 -20.60 3.27
CA ALA A 88 -17.82 -21.53 4.24
C ALA A 88 -18.78 -21.81 5.41
N THR A 89 -19.50 -20.80 5.92
CA THR A 89 -20.51 -21.00 6.98
C THR A 89 -21.69 -21.83 6.51
N ALA A 90 -22.16 -21.64 5.26
CA ALA A 90 -23.21 -22.46 4.68
C ALA A 90 -22.77 -23.93 4.51
N ALA A 91 -21.54 -24.16 4.06
CA ALA A 91 -20.97 -25.50 3.95
C ALA A 91 -20.82 -26.20 5.32
N LEU A 92 -20.38 -25.47 6.36
CA LEU A 92 -20.31 -25.98 7.74
C LEU A 92 -21.69 -26.30 8.31
N ALA A 93 -22.69 -25.44 8.09
CA ALA A 93 -24.07 -25.70 8.51
C ALA A 93 -24.63 -26.98 7.87
N ALA A 94 -24.41 -27.17 6.56
CA ALA A 94 -24.79 -28.40 5.86
C ALA A 94 -24.09 -29.65 6.42
N GLN A 95 -22.81 -29.57 6.77
CA GLN A 95 -22.08 -30.67 7.43
C GLN A 95 -22.64 -30.99 8.82
N ILE A 96 -23.00 -29.97 9.61
CA ILE A 96 -23.64 -30.18 10.92
C ILE A 96 -24.97 -30.92 10.75
N THR A 97 -25.85 -30.47 9.84
CA THR A 97 -27.12 -31.16 9.57
C THR A 97 -26.92 -32.60 9.10
N GLN A 98 -25.92 -32.88 8.26
CA GLN A 98 -25.59 -34.25 7.86
C GLN A 98 -25.11 -35.12 9.04
N LEU A 99 -24.28 -34.57 9.92
CA LEU A 99 -23.79 -35.27 11.12
C LEU A 99 -24.92 -35.51 12.13
N GLU A 100 -25.84 -34.57 12.31
CA GLU A 100 -27.03 -34.72 13.15
C GLU A 100 -27.98 -35.80 12.62
N GLN A 101 -28.21 -35.84 11.30
CA GLN A 101 -29.01 -36.89 10.65
C GLN A 101 -28.33 -38.26 10.77
N ALA A 102 -27.03 -38.35 10.54
CA ALA A 102 -26.27 -39.60 10.68
C ALA A 102 -26.24 -40.09 12.13
N ALA A 103 -26.11 -39.19 13.11
CA ALA A 103 -26.20 -39.51 14.53
C ALA A 103 -27.59 -40.04 14.88
N GLY A 104 -28.66 -39.35 14.47
CA GLY A 104 -30.05 -39.79 14.71
C GLY A 104 -30.36 -41.17 14.11
N ALA A 105 -29.85 -41.44 12.91
CA ALA A 105 -29.95 -42.76 12.27
C ALA A 105 -29.20 -43.86 13.06
N ALA A 106 -28.01 -43.54 13.60
CA ALA A 106 -27.25 -44.46 14.44
C ALA A 106 -27.93 -44.76 15.79
N THR A 107 -28.63 -43.77 16.40
CA THR A 107 -29.38 -43.99 17.64
C THR A 107 -30.61 -44.87 17.43
N GLY A 108 -31.26 -44.79 16.26
CA GLY A 108 -32.41 -45.65 15.92
C GLY A 108 -32.05 -47.11 15.60
N ALA A 109 -30.82 -47.36 15.17
CA ALA A 109 -30.32 -48.69 14.78
C ALA A 109 -29.33 -49.25 15.83
N GLN A 110 -29.68 -49.15 17.12
CA GLN A 110 -28.78 -49.30 18.26
C GLN A 110 -27.78 -50.49 18.14
N PRO A 111 -26.51 -50.21 17.77
CA PRO A 111 -25.42 -51.15 17.95
C PRO A 111 -25.10 -51.24 19.45
N ALA A 112 -24.43 -52.31 19.88
CA ALA A 112 -23.89 -52.35 21.24
C ALA A 112 -23.03 -51.10 21.52
N PRO A 113 -23.15 -50.46 22.69
CA PRO A 113 -22.42 -49.23 22.97
C PRO A 113 -20.91 -49.46 22.78
N PRO A 114 -20.18 -48.56 22.11
CA PRO A 114 -18.74 -48.69 21.99
C PRO A 114 -18.12 -48.75 23.39
N PRO A 115 -17.05 -49.53 23.61
CA PRO A 115 -16.43 -49.63 24.91
C PRO A 115 -16.04 -48.22 25.38
N GLN A 116 -16.43 -47.84 26.60
CA GLN A 116 -16.25 -46.50 27.17
C GLN A 116 -14.80 -45.99 27.04
N GLN A 117 -13.86 -46.92 26.97
CA GLN A 117 -12.43 -46.74 26.75
C GLN A 117 -12.07 -46.02 25.43
N ASP A 118 -12.85 -46.21 24.35
CA ASP A 118 -12.65 -45.50 23.07
C ASP A 118 -12.98 -44.01 23.21
N LEU A 119 -14.15 -43.70 23.81
CA LEU A 119 -14.58 -42.32 24.07
C LEU A 119 -13.57 -41.57 24.96
N LEU A 120 -13.07 -42.23 26.01
CA LEU A 120 -12.03 -41.67 26.88
C LEU A 120 -10.73 -41.39 26.11
N SER A 121 -10.29 -42.31 25.25
CA SER A 121 -9.08 -42.10 24.43
C SER A 121 -9.24 -40.92 23.45
N ARG A 122 -10.43 -40.75 22.88
CA ARG A 122 -10.76 -39.65 21.97
C ARG A 122 -10.84 -38.30 22.68
N ILE A 123 -11.41 -38.25 23.89
CA ILE A 123 -11.41 -37.05 24.74
C ILE A 123 -9.95 -36.65 25.05
N GLN A 124 -9.13 -37.58 25.52
CA GLN A 124 -7.73 -37.33 25.85
C GLN A 124 -6.91 -36.84 24.63
N ALA A 125 -7.18 -37.37 23.44
CA ALA A 125 -6.54 -36.91 22.20
C ALA A 125 -6.97 -35.48 21.80
N LEU A 126 -8.22 -35.09 22.07
CA LEU A 126 -8.70 -33.71 21.85
C LEU A 126 -8.08 -32.73 22.86
N GLU A 127 -8.01 -33.11 24.14
CA GLU A 127 -7.36 -32.30 25.19
C GLU A 127 -5.87 -32.05 24.88
N GLN A 128 -5.15 -33.09 24.44
CA GLN A 128 -3.75 -32.95 23.98
C GLN A 128 -3.61 -32.02 22.77
N ARG A 129 -4.55 -32.09 21.81
CA ARG A 129 -4.58 -31.20 20.64
C ARG A 129 -4.83 -29.74 21.05
N ASP A 130 -5.76 -29.49 21.96
CA ASP A 130 -6.09 -28.13 22.41
C ASP A 130 -4.97 -27.53 23.29
N ALA A 131 -4.30 -28.35 24.11
CA ALA A 131 -3.08 -27.96 24.79
C ALA A 131 -1.98 -27.54 23.80
N ARG A 132 -1.75 -28.32 22.73
CA ARG A 132 -0.77 -27.99 21.67
C ARG A 132 -1.15 -26.72 20.91
N LEU A 133 -2.42 -26.53 20.55
CA LEU A 133 -2.89 -25.30 19.88
C LEU A 133 -2.76 -24.08 20.79
N THR A 134 -3.03 -24.21 22.08
CA THR A 134 -2.86 -23.15 23.07
C THR A 134 -1.39 -22.77 23.25
N ALA A 135 -0.48 -23.74 23.28
CA ALA A 135 0.96 -23.48 23.29
C ALA A 135 1.41 -22.71 22.05
N ARG A 136 1.02 -23.15 20.84
CA ARG A 136 1.33 -22.44 19.59
C ARG A 136 0.78 -21.00 19.55
N ARG A 137 -0.42 -20.76 20.09
CA ARG A 137 -0.98 -19.40 20.21
C ARG A 137 -0.12 -18.50 21.10
N LYS A 138 0.35 -19.00 22.25
CA LYS A 138 1.23 -18.26 23.17
C LYS A 138 2.58 -17.94 22.51
N GLU A 139 3.13 -18.89 21.75
CA GLU A 139 4.37 -18.71 20.99
C GLU A 139 4.22 -17.65 19.88
N ALA A 140 3.20 -17.75 19.04
CA ALA A 140 2.92 -16.76 17.99
C ALA A 140 2.65 -15.36 18.56
N LEU A 141 2.01 -15.24 19.73
CA LEU A 141 1.86 -13.96 20.43
C LEU A 141 3.22 -13.40 20.90
N LYS A 142 4.11 -14.25 21.42
CA LYS A 142 5.48 -13.84 21.81
C LYS A 142 6.28 -13.35 20.59
N GLU A 143 6.17 -14.03 19.45
CA GLU A 143 6.77 -13.58 18.18
C GLU A 143 6.21 -12.21 17.75
N LEU A 144 4.90 -12.01 17.83
CA LEU A 144 4.25 -10.74 17.49
C LEU A 144 4.69 -9.59 18.42
N PHE A 145 4.81 -9.84 19.72
CA PHE A 145 5.37 -8.87 20.67
C PHE A 145 6.83 -8.51 20.33
N ASN A 146 7.67 -9.50 20.00
CA ASN A 146 9.05 -9.25 19.58
C ASN A 146 9.12 -8.42 18.29
N LEU A 147 8.29 -8.74 17.28
CA LEU A 147 8.19 -7.98 16.03
C LEU A 147 7.74 -6.53 16.27
N ARG A 148 6.82 -6.30 17.22
CA ARG A 148 6.37 -4.96 17.60
C ARG A 148 7.51 -4.14 18.22
N THR A 149 8.33 -4.74 19.09
CA THR A 149 9.50 -4.09 19.68
C THR A 149 10.54 -3.73 18.61
N LEU A 150 10.89 -4.69 17.73
CA LEU A 150 11.83 -4.45 16.63
C LEU A 150 11.36 -3.35 15.67
N ASN A 151 10.05 -3.27 15.39
CA ASN A 151 9.49 -2.22 14.54
C ASN A 151 9.53 -0.83 15.24
N ALA A 152 9.29 -0.78 16.56
CA ALA A 152 9.45 0.46 17.33
C ALA A 152 10.92 0.93 17.39
N GLU A 153 11.87 0.01 17.56
CA GLU A 153 13.30 0.30 17.50
C GLU A 153 13.73 0.79 16.11
N ALA A 154 13.24 0.15 15.04
CA ALA A 154 13.49 0.57 13.66
C ALA A 154 12.92 1.97 13.37
N ALA A 155 11.70 2.27 13.84
CA ALA A 155 11.09 3.60 13.70
C ALA A 155 11.88 4.69 14.47
N ASN A 156 12.31 4.40 15.70
CA ASN A 156 13.18 5.30 16.47
C ASN A 156 14.53 5.52 15.76
N ALA A 157 15.16 4.46 15.24
CA ALA A 157 16.42 4.54 14.50
C ALA A 157 16.28 5.23 13.14
N PHE A 158 15.08 5.28 12.56
CA PHE A 158 14.75 6.08 11.38
C PHE A 158 14.59 7.56 11.77
N GLN A 159 13.81 7.87 12.81
CA GLN A 159 13.65 9.24 13.32
C GLN A 159 14.98 9.88 13.72
N GLN A 160 15.87 9.14 14.39
CA GLN A 160 17.22 9.62 14.76
C GLN A 160 18.14 9.85 13.56
N ARG A 161 17.87 9.23 12.40
CA ARG A 161 18.59 9.48 11.15
C ARG A 161 17.98 10.66 10.40
N ALA A 162 16.65 10.72 10.30
CA ALA A 162 15.94 11.85 9.69
C ALA A 162 16.25 13.19 10.41
N ALA A 163 16.35 13.18 11.74
CA ALA A 163 16.71 14.36 12.53
C ALA A 163 18.17 14.83 12.38
N LYS A 164 18.99 14.15 11.57
CA LYS A 164 20.37 14.54 11.23
C LYS A 164 20.54 14.99 9.78
N LEU A 165 19.48 14.94 8.97
CA LEU A 165 19.48 15.45 7.62
C LEU A 165 19.22 16.95 7.65
N GLU A 166 19.95 17.72 6.86
CA GLU A 166 19.64 19.13 6.61
C GLU A 166 18.44 19.23 5.66
N GLU A 167 17.67 20.33 5.70
CA GLU A 167 16.44 20.47 4.89
C GLU A 167 16.71 20.46 3.37
N ASP A 168 17.96 20.74 2.96
CA ASP A 168 18.42 20.71 1.57
C ASP A 168 19.08 19.36 1.16
N ASP A 169 19.26 18.40 2.08
CA ASP A 169 19.87 17.08 1.80
C ASP A 169 18.87 16.08 1.20
N PHE A 170 18.43 16.38 -0.02
CA PHE A 170 17.52 15.52 -0.79
C PHE A 170 18.10 14.11 -1.04
N GLU A 171 19.42 13.97 -1.20
CA GLU A 171 20.06 12.68 -1.44
C GLU A 171 20.02 11.81 -0.18
N GLY A 172 20.37 12.36 0.98
CA GLY A 172 20.24 11.71 2.29
C GLY A 172 18.81 11.33 2.62
N MET A 173 17.83 12.18 2.29
CA MET A 173 16.40 11.86 2.43
C MET A 173 15.98 10.67 1.56
N ILE A 174 16.39 10.63 0.29
CA ILE A 174 16.08 9.52 -0.63
C ILE A 174 16.74 8.21 -0.16
N ILE A 175 17.99 8.25 0.30
CA ILE A 175 18.71 7.08 0.82
C ILE A 175 18.05 6.57 2.12
N ALA A 176 17.66 7.47 3.03
CA ALA A 176 16.93 7.11 4.24
C ALA A 176 15.58 6.45 3.91
N TRP A 177 14.81 7.03 2.99
CA TRP A 177 13.54 6.45 2.54
C TRP A 177 13.74 5.08 1.88
N ALA A 178 14.65 4.96 0.92
CA ALA A 178 14.92 3.71 0.21
C ALA A 178 15.34 2.58 1.17
N THR A 179 16.23 2.86 2.13
CA THR A 179 16.65 1.87 3.13
C THR A 179 15.50 1.45 4.06
N SER A 180 14.59 2.35 4.41
CA SER A 180 13.37 2.00 5.17
C SER A 180 12.43 1.07 4.38
N VAL A 181 12.24 1.34 3.09
CA VAL A 181 11.40 0.53 2.19
C VAL A 181 12.02 -0.86 1.98
N SER A 182 13.31 -0.95 1.69
CA SER A 182 14.01 -2.23 1.53
C SER A 182 13.99 -3.07 2.81
N THR A 183 14.13 -2.45 3.99
CA THR A 183 14.03 -3.16 5.28
C THR A 183 12.64 -3.76 5.46
N THR A 184 11.60 -2.97 5.23
CA THR A 184 10.19 -3.40 5.32
C THR A 184 9.86 -4.50 4.31
N HIS A 185 10.41 -4.40 3.09
CA HIS A 185 10.23 -5.39 2.04
C HIS A 185 10.92 -6.73 2.37
N ASN A 186 12.17 -6.70 2.84
CA ASN A 186 12.90 -7.91 3.25
C ASN A 186 12.20 -8.62 4.43
N GLN A 187 11.69 -7.85 5.40
CA GLN A 187 10.97 -8.39 6.55
C GLN A 187 9.62 -9.01 6.16
N THR A 188 8.89 -8.41 5.21
CA THR A 188 7.65 -8.99 4.69
C THR A 188 7.91 -10.25 3.85
N GLN A 189 8.95 -10.29 3.02
CA GLN A 189 9.37 -11.51 2.31
C GLN A 189 9.70 -12.65 3.30
N PHE A 190 10.48 -12.36 4.35
CA PHE A 190 10.84 -13.36 5.36
C PHE A 190 9.61 -13.90 6.10
N SER A 191 8.68 -13.03 6.48
CA SER A 191 7.40 -13.42 7.11
C SER A 191 6.56 -14.33 6.20
N VAL A 192 6.42 -13.98 4.92
CA VAL A 192 5.70 -14.80 3.93
C VAL A 192 6.37 -16.16 3.72
N ALA A 193 7.71 -16.21 3.67
CA ALA A 193 8.45 -17.46 3.57
C ALA A 193 8.25 -18.36 4.80
N ASN A 194 8.29 -17.79 6.01
CA ASN A 194 8.01 -18.53 7.25
C ASN A 194 6.58 -19.10 7.27
N MET A 195 5.57 -18.27 6.96
CA MET A 195 4.18 -18.73 6.86
C MET A 195 3.99 -19.85 5.82
N ARG A 196 4.67 -19.75 4.67
CA ARG A 196 4.65 -20.80 3.63
C ARG A 196 5.23 -22.12 4.12
N ASN A 197 6.34 -22.08 4.86
CA ASN A 197 6.96 -23.26 5.45
C ASN A 197 6.05 -23.90 6.52
N GLN A 198 5.44 -23.10 7.41
CA GLN A 198 4.49 -23.60 8.41
C GLN A 198 3.25 -24.26 7.78
N LEU A 199 2.74 -23.71 6.68
CA LEU A 199 1.63 -24.33 5.93
C LEU A 199 2.05 -25.66 5.28
N GLN A 200 3.28 -25.76 4.76
CA GLN A 200 3.81 -27.03 4.24
C GLN A 200 3.99 -28.10 5.32
N GLU A 201 4.39 -27.72 6.55
CA GLU A 201 4.43 -28.66 7.67
C GLU A 201 3.04 -29.16 8.07
N VAL A 202 2.00 -28.32 8.04
CA VAL A 202 0.62 -28.76 8.30
C VAL A 202 0.13 -29.75 7.24
N VAL A 203 0.53 -29.56 5.97
CA VAL A 203 0.21 -30.50 4.87
C VAL A 203 0.97 -31.82 5.00
N ARG A 204 2.25 -31.81 5.39
CA ARG A 204 3.04 -33.04 5.66
C ARG A 204 2.65 -33.75 6.95
N GLY A 205 2.24 -33.00 7.97
CA GLY A 205 1.98 -33.48 9.33
C GLY A 205 0.62 -34.15 9.55
N ASN A 206 -0.11 -34.49 8.49
CA ASN A 206 -1.38 -35.20 8.59
C ASN A 206 -1.22 -36.69 8.27
N PRO A 207 -0.98 -37.57 9.27
CA PRO A 207 -0.80 -39.01 9.04
C PRO A 207 -2.06 -39.76 8.57
N THR A 208 -3.22 -39.09 8.48
CA THR A 208 -4.41 -39.67 7.81
C THR A 208 -4.36 -39.56 6.29
N ALA A 209 -3.41 -38.80 5.73
CA ALA A 209 -2.97 -38.97 4.34
C ALA A 209 -2.16 -40.27 4.20
N ARG A 210 -2.83 -41.41 4.41
CA ARG A 210 -2.39 -42.69 3.85
C ARG A 210 -2.13 -42.43 2.37
N GLY A 211 -0.89 -42.66 1.92
CA GLY A 211 -0.61 -42.77 0.50
C GLY A 211 -1.57 -43.81 -0.12
N PRO A 212 -1.95 -43.65 -1.40
CA PRO A 212 -2.75 -44.68 -2.05
C PRO A 212 -2.05 -46.03 -1.91
N PRO A 213 -2.79 -47.13 -1.64
CA PRO A 213 -2.19 -48.41 -1.36
C PRO A 213 -1.26 -48.84 -2.51
N GLU A 214 -0.09 -49.37 -2.13
CA GLU A 214 0.92 -49.87 -3.05
C GLU A 214 0.28 -50.87 -4.02
N GLY A 215 0.12 -50.46 -5.29
CA GLY A 215 -0.61 -51.23 -6.30
C GLY A 215 -1.45 -50.40 -7.27
N PHE A 216 -1.87 -49.18 -6.91
CA PHE A 216 -2.51 -48.28 -7.88
C PHE A 216 -1.48 -47.68 -8.84
N ALA A 217 -1.38 -48.24 -10.04
CA ALA A 217 -0.76 -47.57 -11.17
C ALA A 217 -1.51 -46.27 -11.46
N TYR A 218 -0.87 -45.12 -11.19
CA TYR A 218 -1.44 -43.83 -11.56
C TYR A 218 -1.70 -43.77 -13.08
N PRO A 219 -2.75 -43.04 -13.53
CA PRO A 219 -2.93 -42.78 -14.95
C PRO A 219 -1.67 -42.15 -15.57
N PRO A 220 -1.35 -42.44 -16.86
CA PRO A 220 -0.05 -42.12 -17.46
C PRO A 220 0.31 -40.63 -17.54
N HIS A 221 -0.62 -39.74 -17.18
CA HIS A 221 -0.41 -38.29 -17.05
C HIS A 221 -0.05 -37.84 -15.61
N TYR A 222 0.26 -38.77 -14.70
CA TYR A 222 0.82 -38.50 -13.36
C TYR A 222 2.18 -39.19 -13.15
N GLN A 223 3.06 -38.53 -12.40
CA GLN A 223 4.32 -39.08 -11.91
C GLN A 223 4.07 -40.11 -10.79
N LEU A 224 5.01 -41.05 -10.59
CA LEU A 224 4.95 -42.00 -9.44
C LEU A 224 4.86 -41.31 -8.08
N ALA A 225 5.33 -40.06 -7.95
CA ALA A 225 5.16 -39.23 -6.76
C ALA A 225 3.71 -38.71 -6.56
N GLY A 226 2.74 -39.15 -7.36
CA GLY A 226 1.33 -38.78 -7.27
C GLY A 226 0.97 -37.38 -7.77
N HIS A 227 1.79 -36.78 -8.64
CA HIS A 227 1.62 -35.42 -9.14
C HIS A 227 1.40 -35.38 -10.66
N CYS A 228 0.46 -34.57 -11.14
CA CYS A 228 0.16 -34.41 -12.57
C CYS A 228 1.38 -33.85 -13.34
N HIS A 229 1.70 -34.44 -14.49
CA HIS A 229 2.83 -34.01 -15.32
C HIS A 229 2.71 -32.57 -15.80
N ALA A 230 1.50 -32.13 -16.20
CA ALA A 230 1.24 -30.79 -16.70
C ALA A 230 1.21 -29.74 -15.57
N HIS A 231 0.38 -29.95 -14.56
CA HIS A 231 0.09 -28.92 -13.55
C HIS A 231 0.96 -28.97 -12.30
N LYS A 232 1.67 -30.08 -12.03
CA LYS A 232 2.40 -30.35 -10.78
C LYS A 232 1.52 -30.34 -9.52
N TRP A 233 0.22 -30.61 -9.66
CA TRP A 233 -0.72 -30.77 -8.54
C TRP A 233 -0.87 -32.25 -8.15
N PRO A 234 -1.12 -32.55 -6.85
CA PRO A 234 -1.36 -33.92 -6.38
C PRO A 234 -2.64 -34.52 -6.99
N TYR A 235 -2.70 -35.85 -7.05
CA TYR A 235 -3.86 -36.61 -7.52
C TYR A 235 -5.07 -36.49 -6.57
N PRO A 236 -6.31 -36.33 -7.08
CA PRO A 236 -6.66 -36.02 -8.46
C PRO A 236 -6.44 -34.53 -8.79
N CYS A 237 -5.79 -34.27 -9.93
CA CYS A 237 -5.56 -32.90 -10.40
C CYS A 237 -6.86 -32.30 -10.93
N LYS A 238 -7.33 -31.22 -10.29
CA LYS A 238 -8.58 -30.51 -10.63
C LYS A 238 -8.71 -30.00 -12.07
N PHE A 239 -7.62 -29.96 -12.83
CA PHE A 239 -7.58 -29.53 -14.23
C PHE A 239 -7.44 -30.69 -15.23
N CYS A 240 -7.28 -31.92 -14.75
CA CYS A 240 -7.16 -33.15 -15.56
C CYS A 240 -8.10 -34.25 -15.06
N GLY A 241 -9.05 -33.88 -14.19
CA GLY A 241 -9.98 -34.78 -13.52
C GLY A 241 -11.41 -34.52 -13.99
N ASP A 242 -11.63 -34.75 -15.27
CA ASP A 242 -12.89 -35.15 -15.90
C ASP A 242 -12.57 -36.38 -16.77
#